data_AF-A0A7C1VSU5-F1
#
_entry.id   AF-A0A7C1VSU5-F1
#
_cell.length_a   1.000
_cell.length_b   1.000
_cell.length_c   1.000
_cell.angle_alpha   90.00
_cell.angle_beta   90.00
_cell.angle_gamma   90.00
#
_symmetry.space_group_name_H-M   'P 1'
#
loop_
_entity.id
_entity.type
_entity.pdbx_description
1 polymer ?
#
loop_
_entity_poly.entity_id
_entity_poly.type
_entity_poly.pdbx_seq_one_letter_code
_entity_poly.pdbx_strand_id
1 'polypeptide(L)'
;MTNITPVLLSDTLILIQLAQETARVQGQQEQAERLTPVVDGLRTLVSKARESTSLAPAAGLMAQDDFQTLLAAVQAQPQNASAIPAQLESSMTDRTQIVQAMSAGGMADVDIARQMGTTRDEVRLILSIGQKRNKTMEVLK
;
A
#
# COMPACT_ATOMS: atom_id res chain seq x y z
N MET A 1 0.57 -34.19 -7.49
CA MET A 1 0.47 -33.45 -6.22
C MET A 1 0.65 -31.97 -6.53
N THR A 2 -0.38 -31.17 -6.28
CA THR A 2 -0.43 -29.75 -6.68
C THR A 2 0.49 -28.94 -5.78
N ASN A 3 1.68 -28.56 -6.27
CA ASN A 3 2.57 -27.64 -5.59
C ASN A 3 1.92 -26.25 -5.59
N ILE A 4 1.20 -25.91 -4.53
CA ILE A 4 0.66 -24.57 -4.36
C ILE A 4 1.86 -23.66 -4.11
N THR A 5 2.19 -22.83 -5.10
CA THR A 5 3.32 -21.93 -5.00
C THR A 5 3.07 -20.88 -3.90
N PRO A 6 4.05 -20.63 -3.01
CA PRO A 6 3.90 -19.69 -1.90
C PRO A 6 3.62 -18.24 -2.36
N VAL A 7 4.01 -17.91 -3.59
CA VAL A 7 3.70 -16.64 -4.27
C VAL A 7 2.19 -16.52 -4.51
N LEU A 8 1.56 -17.52 -5.12
CA LEU A 8 0.12 -17.54 -5.39
C LEU A 8 -0.71 -17.50 -4.09
N LEU A 9 -0.24 -18.14 -3.02
CA LEU A 9 -0.85 -18.09 -1.68
C LEU A 9 -0.78 -16.69 -1.06
N SER A 10 0.32 -15.97 -1.29
CA SER A 10 0.48 -14.59 -0.81
C SER A 10 -0.35 -13.60 -1.63
N ASP A 11 -0.39 -13.75 -2.94
CA ASP A 11 -1.16 -12.89 -3.85
C ASP A 11 -2.67 -13.05 -3.60
N THR A 12 -3.14 -14.28 -3.37
CA THR A 12 -4.56 -14.54 -3.03
C THR A 12 -4.92 -13.95 -1.67
N LEU A 13 -4.02 -13.96 -0.69
CA LEU A 13 -4.21 -13.27 0.59
C LEU A 13 -4.41 -11.75 0.39
N ILE A 14 -3.52 -11.12 -0.37
CA ILE A 14 -3.55 -9.68 -0.63
C ILE A 14 -4.85 -9.29 -1.35
N LEU A 15 -5.25 -10.04 -2.37
CA LEU A 15 -6.48 -9.78 -3.12
C LEU A 15 -7.73 -9.92 -2.25
N ILE A 16 -7.78 -10.89 -1.35
CA ILE A 16 -8.94 -11.10 -0.46
C ILE A 16 -9.00 -10.04 0.64
N GLN A 17 -7.85 -9.61 1.18
CA GLN A 17 -7.78 -8.49 2.14
C GLN A 17 -8.23 -7.18 1.48
N LEU A 18 -7.77 -6.91 0.27
CA LEU A 18 -8.21 -5.76 -0.51
C LEU A 18 -9.72 -5.82 -0.81
N ALA A 19 -10.22 -6.99 -1.21
CA ALA A 19 -11.65 -7.20 -1.43
C ALA A 19 -12.47 -6.93 -0.15
N GLN A 20 -11.99 -7.41 1.00
CA GLN A 20 -12.62 -7.16 2.30
C GLN A 20 -12.65 -5.66 2.65
N GLU A 21 -11.55 -4.95 2.41
CA GLU A 21 -11.45 -3.51 2.65
C GLU A 21 -12.38 -2.72 1.72
N THR A 22 -12.43 -3.09 0.43
CA THR A 22 -13.34 -2.46 -0.53
C THR A 22 -14.81 -2.71 -0.18
N ALA A 23 -15.16 -3.91 0.31
CA ALA A 23 -16.51 -4.22 0.77
C ALA A 23 -16.91 -3.36 1.98
N ARG A 24 -15.99 -3.12 2.94
CA ARG A 24 -16.25 -2.21 4.08
C ARG A 24 -16.44 -0.76 3.63
N VAL A 25 -15.59 -0.28 2.71
CA VAL A 25 -15.66 1.09 2.18
C VAL A 25 -16.93 1.31 1.36
N GLN A 26 -17.41 0.29 0.64
CA GLN A 26 -18.66 0.34 -0.12
C GLN A 26 -19.92 0.14 0.76
N GLY A 27 -19.78 -0.01 2.07
CA GLY A 27 -20.92 -0.20 2.99
C GLY A 27 -21.48 -1.63 3.02
N GLN A 28 -20.81 -2.59 2.40
CA GLN A 28 -21.19 -4.01 2.36
C GLN A 28 -20.54 -4.78 3.54
N GLN A 29 -20.89 -4.39 4.77
CA GLN A 29 -20.30 -4.95 6.00
C GLN A 29 -20.51 -6.47 6.14
N GLU A 30 -21.69 -6.98 5.83
CA GLU A 30 -21.97 -8.43 5.92
C GLU A 30 -21.05 -9.25 5.00
N GLN A 31 -20.69 -8.72 3.83
CA GLN A 31 -19.78 -9.42 2.91
C GLN A 31 -18.35 -9.38 3.41
N ALA A 32 -17.91 -8.28 4.02
CA ALA A 32 -16.60 -8.17 4.63
C ALA A 32 -16.44 -9.15 5.82
N GLU A 33 -17.48 -9.33 6.63
CA GLU A 33 -17.48 -10.27 7.76
C GLU A 33 -17.44 -11.73 7.30
N ARG A 34 -18.08 -12.06 6.17
CA ARG A 34 -18.03 -13.39 5.57
C ARG A 34 -16.66 -13.75 5.00
N LEU A 35 -15.84 -12.75 4.66
CA LEU A 35 -14.48 -12.95 4.17
C LEU A 35 -13.45 -13.16 5.30
N THR A 36 -13.77 -12.78 6.53
CA THR A 36 -12.91 -12.97 7.72
C THR A 36 -12.39 -14.40 7.91
N PRO A 37 -13.22 -15.46 7.91
CA PRO A 37 -12.73 -16.83 8.11
C PRO A 37 -11.81 -17.31 6.98
N VAL A 38 -11.98 -16.77 5.76
CA VAL A 38 -11.15 -17.11 4.60
C VAL A 38 -9.76 -16.47 4.71
N VAL A 39 -9.70 -15.21 5.15
CA VAL A 39 -8.44 -14.50 5.40
C VAL A 39 -7.63 -15.18 6.51
N ASP A 40 -8.28 -15.59 7.61
CA ASP A 40 -7.60 -16.27 8.71
C ASP A 40 -7.08 -17.66 8.31
N GLY A 41 -7.85 -18.40 7.51
CA GLY A 41 -7.41 -19.68 6.95
C GLY A 41 -6.19 -19.53 6.02
N LEU A 42 -6.23 -18.53 5.13
CA LEU A 42 -5.11 -18.26 4.21
C LEU A 42 -3.87 -17.73 4.96
N ARG A 43 -4.04 -16.89 5.99
CA ARG A 43 -2.93 -16.49 6.88
C ARG A 43 -2.29 -17.70 7.54
N THR A 44 -3.09 -18.62 8.07
CA THR A 44 -2.58 -19.83 8.74
C THR A 44 -1.84 -20.73 7.77
N LEU A 45 -2.34 -20.89 6.54
CA LEU A 45 -1.68 -21.68 5.48
C LEU A 45 -0.39 -21.03 4.99
N VAL A 46 -0.36 -19.70 4.83
CA VAL A 46 0.86 -18.94 4.48
C VAL A 46 1.90 -19.06 5.59
N SER A 47 1.51 -18.93 6.87
CA SER A 47 2.41 -19.12 8.01
C SER A 47 2.96 -20.54 8.04
N LYS A 48 2.10 -21.55 7.87
CA LYS A 48 2.52 -22.97 7.83
C LYS A 48 3.41 -23.29 6.64
N ALA A 49 3.17 -22.67 5.47
CA ALA A 49 4.03 -22.81 4.29
C ALA A 49 5.40 -22.15 4.48
N ARG A 50 5.47 -21.00 5.17
CA ARG A 50 6.73 -20.36 5.57
C ARG A 50 7.49 -21.21 6.59
N GLU A 51 6.80 -21.77 7.57
CA GLU A 51 7.39 -22.61 8.62
C GLU A 51 7.93 -23.94 8.07
N SER A 52 7.26 -24.53 7.08
CA SER A 52 7.76 -25.74 6.38
C SER A 52 8.92 -25.46 5.41
N THR A 53 9.20 -24.19 5.09
CA THR A 53 10.41 -23.78 4.34
C THR A 53 11.63 -23.60 5.27
N SER A 54 11.43 -23.57 6.60
CA SER A 54 12.48 -23.37 7.61
C SER A 54 13.32 -24.64 7.90
N LEU A 55 12.87 -25.82 7.43
CA LEU A 55 13.49 -27.13 7.76
C LEU A 55 14.38 -27.72 6.66
N ALA A 56 14.64 -26.99 5.57
CA ALA A 56 15.64 -27.36 4.59
C ALA A 56 16.74 -26.29 4.57
N PRO A 57 18.02 -26.62 4.82
CA PRO A 57 19.08 -25.65 4.57
C PRO A 57 19.05 -25.36 3.07
N ALA A 58 18.64 -24.13 2.72
CA ALA A 58 18.65 -23.65 1.35
C ALA A 58 20.10 -23.50 0.91
N ALA A 59 20.70 -24.60 0.46
CA ALA A 59 22.04 -24.64 -0.12
C ALA A 59 22.01 -23.91 -1.48
N GLY A 60 22.03 -22.59 -1.44
CA GLY A 60 22.09 -21.74 -2.62
C GLY A 60 21.57 -20.34 -2.35
N LEU A 61 22.48 -19.36 -2.42
CA LEU A 61 22.35 -17.89 -2.38
C LEU A 61 21.53 -17.27 -1.21
N MET A 62 20.46 -17.90 -0.75
CA MET A 62 19.60 -17.44 0.36
C MET A 62 20.06 -17.88 1.75
N ALA A 63 21.03 -18.81 1.84
CA ALA A 63 21.73 -19.12 3.09
C ALA A 63 22.95 -18.22 3.35
N GLN A 64 23.26 -17.30 2.42
CA GLN A 64 24.35 -16.36 2.60
C GLN A 64 24.00 -15.38 3.72
N ASP A 65 24.90 -15.19 4.67
CA ASP A 65 24.69 -14.37 5.87
C ASP A 65 24.24 -12.94 5.53
N ASP A 66 24.68 -12.42 4.37
CA ASP A 66 24.28 -11.12 3.85
C ASP A 66 22.78 -11.05 3.51
N PHE A 67 22.22 -12.12 2.95
CA PHE A 67 20.79 -12.19 2.66
C PHE A 67 19.97 -12.29 3.94
N GLN A 68 20.43 -13.08 4.93
CA GLN A 68 19.77 -13.14 6.23
C GLN A 68 19.86 -11.81 6.98
N THR A 69 20.96 -11.09 6.85
CA THR A 69 21.14 -9.75 7.46
C THR A 69 20.20 -8.73 6.81
N LEU A 70 20.07 -8.74 5.49
CA LEU A 70 19.12 -7.88 4.78
C LEU A 70 17.67 -8.27 5.09
N LEU A 71 17.36 -9.56 5.20
CA LEU A 71 16.04 -10.05 5.58
C LEU A 71 15.69 -9.64 7.01
N ALA A 72 16.63 -9.79 7.95
CA ALA A 72 16.47 -9.36 9.33
C ALA A 72 16.31 -7.85 9.43
N ALA A 73 17.03 -7.06 8.62
CA ALA A 73 16.85 -5.61 8.54
C ALA A 73 15.46 -5.22 8.01
N VAL A 74 14.95 -5.95 7.02
CA VAL A 74 13.59 -5.74 6.48
C VAL A 74 12.51 -6.16 7.49
N GLN A 75 12.74 -7.24 8.25
CA GLN A 75 11.79 -7.74 9.27
C GLN A 75 11.83 -6.94 10.58
N ALA A 76 12.98 -6.40 10.95
CA ALA A 76 13.15 -5.54 12.12
C ALA A 76 12.63 -4.12 11.88
N GLN A 77 12.22 -3.78 10.65
CA GLN A 77 11.48 -2.56 10.37
C GLN A 77 10.07 -2.71 10.96
N PRO A 78 9.72 -1.95 12.02
CA PRO A 78 8.39 -2.01 12.60
C PRO A 78 7.37 -1.57 11.54
N GLN A 79 6.24 -2.28 11.53
CA GLN A 79 5.03 -2.07 10.72
C GLN A 79 4.32 -0.73 10.98
N ASN A 80 5.06 0.35 11.21
CA ASN A 80 4.52 1.68 11.39
C ASN A 80 4.93 2.56 10.22
N ALA A 81 3.90 2.96 9.48
CA ALA A 81 3.90 3.78 8.29
C ALA A 81 4.44 3.08 7.03
N SER A 82 3.57 3.03 6.02
CA SER A 82 3.93 3.30 4.64
C SER A 82 4.77 4.58 4.56
N ALA A 83 6.03 4.51 4.96
CA ALA A 83 7.00 5.55 4.73
C ALA A 83 7.36 5.44 3.26
N ILE A 84 6.55 6.10 2.43
CA ILE A 84 7.01 6.63 1.16
C ILE A 84 8.38 7.26 1.46
N PRO A 85 9.46 6.91 0.75
CA PRO A 85 10.78 7.46 1.00
C PRO A 85 10.68 8.97 1.15
N ALA A 86 11.33 9.58 2.16
CA ALA A 86 11.21 11.01 2.44
C ALA A 86 11.49 11.92 1.22
N GLN A 87 12.23 11.40 0.22
CA GLN A 87 12.48 12.04 -1.07
C GLN A 87 11.27 12.03 -2.03
N LEU A 88 10.43 11.00 -1.96
CA LEU A 88 9.15 10.92 -2.67
C LEU A 88 8.07 11.73 -1.95
N GLU A 89 8.12 11.85 -0.62
CA GLU A 89 7.21 12.69 0.16
C GLU A 89 7.40 14.18 -0.14
N SER A 90 8.64 14.67 -0.20
CA SER A 90 8.95 16.06 -0.59
C SER A 90 8.49 16.34 -2.02
N SER A 91 8.86 15.47 -2.96
CA SER A 91 8.45 15.58 -4.36
C SER A 91 6.92 15.61 -4.54
N MET A 92 6.17 14.83 -3.75
CA MET A 92 4.71 14.77 -3.83
C MET A 92 4.03 15.94 -3.11
N THR A 93 4.63 16.45 -2.05
CA THR A 93 4.17 17.66 -1.34
C THR A 93 4.37 18.91 -2.19
N ASP A 94 5.53 19.06 -2.82
CA ASP A 94 5.85 20.15 -3.74
C ASP A 94 4.90 20.16 -4.93
N ARG A 95 4.68 18.98 -5.52
CA ARG A 95 3.71 18.80 -6.61
C ARG A 95 2.29 19.17 -6.18
N THR A 96 1.91 18.84 -4.95
CA THR A 96 0.60 19.20 -4.40
C THR A 96 0.45 20.72 -4.22
N GLN A 97 1.48 21.39 -3.71
CA GLN A 97 1.46 22.86 -3.56
C GLN A 97 1.39 23.57 -4.90
N ILE A 98 2.14 23.09 -5.91
CA ILE A 98 2.12 23.66 -7.27
C ILE A 98 0.72 23.52 -7.88
N VAL A 99 0.15 22.32 -7.86
CA VAL A 99 -1.20 22.06 -8.39
C VAL A 99 -2.26 22.91 -7.67
N GLN A 100 -2.14 23.05 -6.34
CA GLN A 100 -3.05 23.87 -5.55
C GLN A 100 -2.93 25.37 -5.87
N ALA A 101 -1.72 25.88 -6.07
CA ALA A 101 -1.50 27.26 -6.49
C ALA A 101 -2.05 27.54 -7.90
N MET A 102 -1.89 26.60 -8.83
CA MET A 102 -2.42 26.72 -10.19
C MET A 102 -3.96 26.71 -10.20
N SER A 103 -4.57 25.83 -9.41
CA SER A 103 -6.03 25.78 -9.23
C SER A 103 -6.56 27.06 -8.55
N ALA A 104 -5.87 27.56 -7.53
CA ALA A 104 -6.21 28.83 -6.87
C ALA A 104 -6.06 30.04 -7.81
N GLY A 105 -5.16 29.97 -8.79
CA GLY A 105 -5.01 30.92 -9.88
C GLY A 105 -6.10 30.83 -10.96
N GLY A 106 -7.11 29.98 -10.79
CA GLY A 106 -8.23 29.82 -11.73
C GLY A 106 -7.95 28.93 -12.94
N MET A 107 -6.82 28.20 -12.95
CA MET A 107 -6.51 27.27 -14.04
C MET A 107 -7.40 26.02 -13.95
N ALA A 108 -7.94 25.57 -15.09
CA ALA A 108 -8.81 24.40 -15.14
C ALA A 108 -8.00 23.10 -14.95
N ASP A 109 -8.60 22.09 -14.31
CA ASP A 109 -7.95 20.80 -14.02
C ASP A 109 -7.31 20.15 -15.26
N VAL A 110 -7.92 20.32 -16.43
CA VAL A 110 -7.45 19.77 -17.71
C VAL A 110 -6.17 20.44 -18.20
N ASP A 111 -6.02 21.74 -17.94
CA ASP A 111 -4.84 22.52 -18.32
C ASP A 111 -3.69 22.27 -17.35
N ILE A 112 -3.99 22.14 -16.05
CA ILE A 112 -3.03 21.70 -15.04
C ILE A 112 -2.51 20.30 -15.39
N ALA A 113 -3.39 19.38 -15.77
CA ALA A 113 -3.02 18.02 -16.14
C ALA A 113 -2.04 18.00 -17.33
N ARG A 114 -2.31 18.81 -18.35
CA ARG A 114 -1.41 18.98 -19.51
C ARG A 114 -0.06 19.57 -19.10
N GLN A 115 -0.06 20.63 -18.30
CA GLN A 115 1.17 21.31 -17.87
C GLN A 115 2.05 20.42 -16.99
N MET A 116 1.43 19.57 -16.16
CA MET A 116 2.10 18.69 -15.20
C MET A 116 2.36 17.28 -15.75
N GLY A 117 2.05 17.01 -17.03
CA GLY A 117 2.25 15.71 -17.66
C GLY A 117 1.49 14.56 -16.98
N THR A 118 0.29 14.85 -16.47
CA THR A 118 -0.49 13.96 -15.59
C THR A 118 -1.94 13.85 -16.06
N THR A 119 -2.72 13.02 -15.37
CA THR A 119 -4.14 12.83 -15.68
C THR A 119 -4.99 13.83 -14.91
N ARG A 120 -6.17 14.14 -15.47
CA ARG A 120 -7.17 14.98 -14.79
C ARG A 120 -7.59 14.39 -13.45
N ASP A 121 -7.69 13.06 -13.36
CA ASP A 121 -8.08 12.37 -12.13
C ASP A 121 -7.02 12.50 -11.04
N GLU A 122 -5.73 12.45 -11.42
CA GLU A 122 -4.62 12.65 -10.50
C GLU A 122 -4.58 14.10 -9.97
N VAL A 123 -4.84 15.11 -10.82
CA VAL A 123 -5.01 16.51 -10.38
C VAL A 123 -6.13 16.63 -9.35
N ARG A 124 -7.29 16.01 -9.62
CA ARG A 124 -8.45 16.06 -8.73
C ARG A 124 -8.18 15.37 -7.38
N LEU A 125 -7.45 14.26 -7.41
CA LEU A 125 -6.99 13.56 -6.22
C LEU A 125 -6.04 14.43 -5.39
N ILE A 126 -5.05 15.05 -6.03
CA ILE A 126 -4.08 15.96 -5.38
C ILE A 126 -4.78 17.13 -4.69
N LEU A 127 -5.75 17.76 -5.36
CA LEU A 127 -6.56 18.85 -4.78
C LEU A 127 -7.38 18.38 -3.57
N SER A 128 -7.97 17.19 -3.65
CA SER A 128 -8.74 16.59 -2.56
C SER A 128 -7.87 16.29 -1.32
N ILE A 129 -6.64 15.83 -1.54
CA ILE A 129 -5.66 15.59 -0.48
C ILE A 129 -5.22 16.92 0.16
N GLY A 130 -4.95 17.94 -0.65
CA GLY A 130 -4.59 19.28 -0.15
C GLY A 130 -5.69 19.91 0.72
N GLN A 131 -6.96 19.77 0.32
CA GLN A 131 -8.10 20.27 1.10
C GLN A 131 -8.28 19.53 2.44
N LYS A 132 -8.16 18.20 2.45
CA LYS A 132 -8.22 17.42 3.69
C LYS A 132 -7.13 17.83 4.68
N ARG A 133 -5.91 18.10 4.20
CA ARG A 133 -4.79 18.54 5.03
C ARG A 133 -5.04 19.88 5.71
N ASN A 134 -5.58 20.86 4.98
CA ASN A 134 -5.95 22.16 5.54
C ASN A 134 -7.05 22.04 6.60
N LYS A 135 -8.05 21.19 6.38
CA LYS A 135 -9.14 20.95 7.34
C LYS A 135 -8.63 20.30 8.63
N THR A 136 -7.66 19.39 8.57
CA THR A 136 -7.05 18.77 9.76
C THR A 136 -6.24 19.78 10.59
N MET A 137 -5.58 20.76 9.96
CA MET A 137 -4.84 21.80 10.70
C MET A 137 -5.75 22.85 11.35
N GLU A 138 -6.98 23.04 10.87
CA GLU A 138 -7.95 23.97 11.48
C GLU A 138 -8.56 23.43 12.77
N VAL A 139 -8.69 22.10 12.91
CA VAL A 139 -9.21 21.43 14.11
C VAL A 139 -8.19 21.38 15.25
N LEU A 140 -6.92 21.70 14.97
CA LEU A 140 -5.82 21.71 15.96
C LEU A 140 -5.50 23.11 16.53
N LYS A 141 -6.28 24.14 16.19
CA LYS A 141 -6.20 25.48 16.80
C LYS A 141 -7.36 25.71 17.75
#